data_AF-A0A1Q9LFC0-F1
#
_entry.id   AF-A0A1Q9LFC0-F1
#
_cell.length_a   1.000
_cell.length_b   1.000
_cell.length_c   1.000
_cell.angle_alpha   90.00
_cell.angle_beta   90.00
_cell.angle_gamma   90.00
#
_symmetry.space_group_name_H-M   'P 1'
#
loop_
_entity.id
_entity.type
_entity.pdbx_description
1 polymer ?
#
loop_
_entity_poly.entity_id
_entity_poly.type
_entity_poly.pdbx_seq_one_letter_code
_entity_poly.pdbx_strand_id
1 'polypeptide(L)'
;MTERGARAQRRTVVRRWLTAAGVVVVLWLTATDLLLLFSPARSAVHTLDHDVVFVGEGSGGVDADGVRAAFGDRPLTMAVLVGDPRAPLDPEETCTTIAAHLHGAMTAVLVDGAFAAGCQSPDFPTTVDRFSWGMATWARHADTTQFLDGDHRAQAEQLAALYDAEVAAGRVLRDSRALRFPGLRYALAGVLLVLTIAAAHVTALVVDRVVSGVAARQRARQEWQGHRTETAHALASLGERLATSPPGPDLPELTRAYRRALSAWQSVRPGERWDVVDRQVRVLRERLGITG
;
A
#
# COMPACT_ATOMS: atom_id res chain seq x y z
N MET A 1 -12.32 0.01 35.11
CA MET A 1 -11.64 -0.45 33.88
C MET A 1 -10.14 -0.30 34.07
N THR A 2 -9.37 -1.40 34.01
CA THR A 2 -7.92 -1.38 34.27
C THR A 2 -7.16 -0.76 33.08
N GLU A 3 -6.03 -0.08 33.32
CA GLU A 3 -5.17 0.48 32.24
C GLU A 3 -4.80 -0.56 31.17
N ARG A 4 -4.71 -1.84 31.55
CA ARG A 4 -4.49 -2.96 30.63
C ARG A 4 -5.67 -3.15 29.65
N GLY A 5 -6.91 -3.01 30.12
CA GLY A 5 -8.11 -3.09 29.28
C GLY A 5 -8.20 -1.94 28.28
N ALA A 6 -7.88 -0.71 28.70
CA ALA A 6 -7.89 0.46 27.81
C ALA A 6 -6.82 0.36 26.70
N ARG A 7 -5.60 -0.14 27.01
CA ARG A 7 -4.55 -0.37 26.01
C ARG A 7 -4.91 -1.50 25.04
N ALA A 8 -5.49 -2.60 25.55
CA ALA A 8 -5.95 -3.70 24.73
C ALA A 8 -7.03 -3.25 23.73
N GLN A 9 -7.99 -2.44 24.19
CA GLN A 9 -9.06 -1.89 23.35
C GLN A 9 -8.54 -0.90 22.29
N ARG A 10 -7.56 -0.06 22.63
CA ARG A 10 -6.96 0.89 21.67
C ARG A 10 -6.14 0.16 20.58
N ARG A 11 -5.40 -0.89 20.97
CA ARG A 11 -4.68 -1.76 20.01
C ARG A 11 -5.63 -2.45 19.04
N THR A 12 -6.76 -2.98 19.52
CA THR A 12 -7.74 -3.62 18.63
C THR A 12 -8.37 -2.62 17.67
N VAL A 13 -8.67 -1.39 18.11
CA VAL A 13 -9.21 -0.34 17.23
C VAL A 13 -8.20 0.06 16.15
N VAL A 14 -6.95 0.36 16.51
CA VAL A 14 -5.91 0.74 15.53
C VAL A 14 -5.64 -0.40 14.54
N ARG A 15 -5.54 -1.64 15.02
CA ARG A 15 -5.35 -2.81 14.16
C ARG A 15 -6.51 -2.99 13.18
N ARG A 16 -7.76 -2.82 13.64
CA ARG A 16 -8.96 -2.90 12.78
C ARG A 16 -8.95 -1.84 11.69
N TRP A 17 -8.57 -0.61 12.01
CA TRP A 17 -8.48 0.45 11.00
C TRP A 17 -7.36 0.22 9.99
N LEU A 18 -6.17 -0.19 10.43
CA LEU A 18 -5.05 -0.49 9.53
C LEU A 18 -5.36 -1.68 8.62
N THR A 19 -5.98 -2.73 9.16
CA THR A 19 -6.43 -3.87 8.35
C THR A 19 -7.53 -3.47 7.38
N ALA A 20 -8.53 -2.70 7.80
CA ALA A 20 -9.58 -2.21 6.92
C ALA A 20 -9.03 -1.33 5.78
N ALA A 21 -8.17 -0.36 6.09
CA ALA A 21 -7.52 0.47 5.09
C ALA A 21 -6.66 -0.36 4.12
N GLY A 22 -5.91 -1.32 4.66
CA GLY A 22 -5.13 -2.25 3.85
C GLY A 22 -5.97 -3.11 2.90
N VAL A 23 -7.08 -3.67 3.41
CA VAL A 23 -8.05 -4.43 2.59
C VAL A 23 -8.64 -3.55 1.49
N VAL A 24 -9.01 -2.31 1.80
CA VAL A 24 -9.54 -1.36 0.81
C VAL A 24 -8.50 -1.09 -0.28
N VAL A 25 -7.23 -0.88 0.07
CA VAL A 25 -6.16 -0.67 -0.92
C VAL A 25 -5.96 -1.91 -1.79
N VAL A 26 -5.94 -3.12 -1.19
CA VAL A 26 -5.83 -4.36 -1.97
C VAL A 26 -7.02 -4.52 -2.91
N LEU A 27 -8.25 -4.35 -2.41
CA LEU A 27 -9.47 -4.40 -3.23
C LEU A 27 -9.45 -3.38 -4.36
N TRP A 28 -8.94 -2.17 -4.10
CA TRP A 28 -8.80 -1.12 -5.12
C TRP A 28 -7.77 -1.50 -6.18
N LEU A 29 -6.61 -2.04 -5.78
CA LEU A 29 -5.55 -2.48 -6.69
C LEU A 29 -5.96 -3.70 -7.53
N THR A 30 -6.81 -4.58 -6.99
CA THR A 30 -7.29 -5.79 -7.68
C THR A 30 -8.72 -5.63 -8.21
N ALA A 31 -9.27 -4.41 -8.23
CA ALA A 31 -10.67 -4.18 -8.55
C ALA A 31 -11.01 -4.66 -9.97
N THR A 32 -10.16 -4.37 -10.94
CA THR A 32 -10.32 -4.79 -12.34
C THR A 32 -10.35 -6.32 -12.46
N ASP A 33 -9.39 -7.00 -11.84
CA ASP A 33 -9.31 -8.47 -11.83
C ASP A 33 -10.51 -9.12 -11.13
N LEU A 34 -11.04 -8.48 -10.08
CA LEU A 34 -12.24 -8.95 -9.37
C LEU A 34 -13.50 -8.73 -10.21
N LEU A 35 -13.62 -7.60 -10.89
CA LEU A 35 -14.75 -7.31 -11.78
C LEU A 35 -14.77 -8.27 -12.97
N LEU A 36 -13.59 -8.67 -13.48
CA LEU A 36 -13.48 -9.70 -14.52
C LEU A 36 -14.14 -11.02 -14.12
N LEU A 37 -14.15 -11.40 -12.83
CA LEU A 37 -14.79 -12.66 -12.39
C LEU A 37 -16.28 -12.72 -12.70
N PHE A 38 -16.92 -11.56 -12.82
CA PHE A 38 -18.35 -11.39 -13.09
C PHE A 38 -18.62 -10.92 -14.52
N SER A 39 -17.59 -10.66 -15.32
CA SER A 39 -17.71 -10.20 -16.71
C SER A 39 -17.92 -11.37 -17.67
N PRO A 40 -18.74 -11.22 -18.73
CA PRO A 40 -18.84 -12.20 -19.81
C PRO A 40 -17.51 -12.41 -20.55
N ALA A 41 -16.60 -11.44 -20.52
CA ALA A 41 -15.27 -11.53 -21.14
C ALA A 41 -14.29 -12.45 -20.38
N ARG A 42 -14.65 -12.98 -19.21
CA ARG A 42 -13.78 -13.79 -18.35
C ARG A 42 -13.14 -14.98 -19.08
N SER A 43 -13.94 -15.72 -19.84
CA SER A 43 -13.48 -16.92 -20.56
C SER A 43 -12.49 -16.55 -21.67
N ALA A 44 -12.76 -15.46 -22.38
CA ALA A 44 -11.87 -14.92 -23.40
C ALA A 44 -10.52 -14.50 -22.80
N VAL A 45 -10.53 -13.69 -21.73
CA VAL A 45 -9.29 -13.26 -21.06
C VAL A 45 -8.51 -14.44 -20.51
N HIS A 46 -9.18 -15.37 -19.82
CA HIS A 46 -8.53 -16.55 -19.26
C HIS A 46 -7.83 -17.39 -20.34
N THR A 47 -8.46 -17.55 -21.50
CA THR A 47 -7.90 -18.30 -22.64
C THR A 47 -6.72 -17.55 -23.27
N LEU A 48 -6.92 -16.27 -23.56
CA LEU A 48 -5.90 -15.45 -24.22
C LEU A 48 -4.67 -15.16 -23.35
N ASP A 49 -4.74 -15.37 -22.03
CA ASP A 49 -3.55 -15.34 -21.17
C ASP A 49 -2.56 -16.47 -21.50
N HIS A 50 -3.00 -17.58 -22.11
CA HIS A 50 -2.16 -18.75 -22.44
C HIS A 50 -2.26 -19.24 -23.89
N ASP A 51 -3.13 -18.65 -24.70
CA ASP A 51 -3.27 -18.90 -26.13
C ASP A 51 -3.37 -17.56 -26.88
N VAL A 52 -3.34 -17.60 -28.20
CA VAL A 52 -3.48 -16.41 -29.06
C VAL A 52 -4.88 -16.26 -29.65
N VAL A 53 -5.69 -17.32 -29.60
CA VAL A 53 -7.05 -17.33 -30.14
C VAL A 53 -8.05 -17.85 -29.11
N PHE A 54 -9.16 -17.14 -28.97
CA PHE A 54 -10.34 -17.58 -28.24
C PHE A 54 -11.52 -17.69 -29.19
N VAL A 55 -12.26 -18.80 -29.11
CA VAL A 55 -13.46 -19.05 -29.89
C VAL A 55 -14.61 -19.25 -28.90
N GLY A 56 -15.56 -18.31 -28.90
CA GLY A 56 -16.75 -18.35 -28.07
C GLY A 56 -17.71 -19.46 -28.49
N GLU A 57 -18.58 -19.85 -27.57
CA GLU A 57 -19.66 -20.78 -27.90
C GLU A 57 -20.54 -20.19 -29.01
N GLY A 58 -20.91 -21.02 -30.00
CA GLY A 58 -21.68 -20.57 -31.16
C GLY A 58 -20.84 -20.00 -32.32
N SER A 59 -19.56 -19.70 -32.11
CA SER A 59 -18.62 -19.23 -33.14
C SER A 59 -18.02 -20.40 -33.95
N GLY A 60 -18.87 -21.22 -34.59
CA GLY A 60 -18.41 -22.34 -35.42
C GLY A 60 -17.65 -21.86 -36.67
N GLY A 61 -16.75 -22.71 -37.20
CA GLY A 61 -16.05 -22.44 -38.46
C GLY A 61 -14.76 -21.61 -38.36
N VAL A 62 -14.31 -21.27 -37.15
CA VAL A 62 -13.05 -20.56 -36.94
C VAL A 62 -11.85 -21.50 -37.12
N ASP A 63 -10.96 -21.19 -38.06
CA ASP A 63 -9.66 -21.86 -38.25
C ASP A 63 -8.65 -21.38 -37.18
N ALA A 64 -8.82 -21.88 -35.96
CA ALA A 64 -7.98 -21.49 -34.82
C ALA A 64 -6.49 -21.80 -35.04
N ASP A 65 -6.16 -22.92 -35.69
CA ASP A 65 -4.78 -23.30 -35.98
C ASP A 65 -4.15 -22.41 -37.05
N GLY A 66 -4.92 -22.03 -38.08
CA GLY A 66 -4.52 -21.02 -39.05
C GLY A 66 -4.26 -19.66 -38.41
N VAL A 67 -5.13 -19.21 -37.49
CA VAL A 67 -4.93 -17.96 -36.73
C VAL A 67 -3.65 -18.03 -35.88
N ARG A 68 -3.42 -19.14 -35.17
CA ARG A 68 -2.19 -19.37 -34.40
C ARG A 68 -0.95 -19.28 -35.26
N ALA A 69 -0.96 -19.95 -36.42
CA ALA A 69 0.15 -19.94 -37.36
C ALA A 69 0.40 -18.54 -37.95
N ALA A 70 -0.65 -17.79 -38.26
CA ALA A 70 -0.55 -16.43 -38.78
C ALA A 70 0.11 -15.47 -37.77
N PHE A 71 -0.31 -15.53 -36.50
CA PHE A 71 0.25 -14.69 -35.44
C PHE A 71 1.67 -15.10 -35.05
N GLY A 72 1.94 -16.41 -34.92
CA GLY A 72 3.22 -16.91 -34.45
C GLY A 72 3.58 -16.34 -33.08
N ASP A 73 4.81 -15.86 -32.92
CA ASP A 73 5.31 -15.32 -31.65
C ASP A 73 4.96 -13.84 -31.41
N ARG A 74 4.23 -13.20 -32.33
CA ARG A 74 3.89 -11.77 -32.23
C ARG A 74 2.96 -11.51 -31.04
N PRO A 75 2.97 -10.30 -30.45
CA PRO A 75 2.08 -9.94 -29.35
C PRO A 75 0.67 -9.62 -29.86
N LEU A 76 0.05 -10.58 -30.55
CA LEU A 76 -1.28 -10.48 -31.16
C LEU A 76 -2.21 -11.52 -30.56
N THR A 77 -3.47 -11.15 -30.37
CA THR A 77 -4.53 -12.03 -29.90
C THR A 77 -5.81 -11.82 -30.69
N MET A 78 -6.65 -12.85 -30.79
CA MET A 78 -7.97 -12.77 -31.43
C MET A 78 -9.03 -13.43 -30.55
N ALA A 79 -10.11 -12.72 -30.25
CA ALA A 79 -11.31 -13.28 -29.63
C ALA A 79 -12.44 -13.24 -30.66
N VAL A 80 -13.00 -14.40 -31.00
CA VAL A 80 -14.22 -14.51 -31.80
C VAL A 80 -15.36 -14.86 -30.87
N LEU A 81 -16.37 -14.00 -30.81
CA LEU A 81 -17.49 -14.06 -29.90
C LEU A 81 -18.79 -13.98 -30.68
N VAL A 82 -19.80 -14.69 -30.21
CA VAL A 82 -21.18 -14.56 -30.68
C VAL A 82 -22.03 -14.11 -29.50
N GLY A 83 -22.81 -13.06 -29.70
CA GLY A 83 -23.70 -12.51 -28.67
C GLY A 83 -24.87 -13.46 -28.40
N ASP A 84 -25.28 -13.57 -27.13
CA ASP A 84 -26.57 -14.20 -26.80
C ASP A 84 -27.70 -13.24 -27.23
N PRO A 85 -28.68 -13.67 -28.05
CA PRO A 85 -29.84 -12.83 -28.37
C PRO A 85 -30.60 -12.28 -27.16
N ARG A 86 -30.48 -12.93 -25.99
CA ARG A 86 -31.11 -12.52 -24.72
C ARG A 86 -30.24 -11.58 -23.88
N ALA A 87 -28.94 -11.54 -24.17
CA ALA A 87 -27.95 -10.71 -23.49
C ALA A 87 -26.86 -10.34 -24.50
N PRO A 88 -27.15 -9.41 -25.44
CA PRO A 88 -26.21 -9.04 -26.48
C PRO A 88 -24.94 -8.47 -25.86
N LEU A 89 -23.80 -8.84 -26.42
CA LEU A 89 -22.51 -8.29 -26.03
C LEU A 89 -22.38 -6.88 -26.60
N ASP A 90 -22.00 -5.92 -25.76
CA ASP A 90 -21.52 -4.64 -26.26
C ASP A 90 -20.10 -4.83 -26.80
N PRO A 91 -19.85 -4.63 -28.11
CA PRO A 91 -18.53 -4.84 -28.70
C PRO A 91 -17.46 -3.92 -28.09
N GLU A 92 -17.80 -2.67 -27.76
CA GLU A 92 -16.85 -1.70 -27.19
C GLU A 92 -16.52 -2.06 -25.73
N GLU A 93 -17.53 -2.39 -24.91
CA GLU A 93 -17.31 -2.81 -23.53
C GLU A 93 -16.52 -4.13 -23.46
N THR A 94 -16.83 -5.08 -24.35
CA THR A 94 -16.14 -6.38 -24.42
C THR A 94 -14.69 -6.20 -24.84
N CYS A 95 -14.46 -5.39 -25.87
CA CYS A 95 -13.14 -5.01 -26.36
C CYS A 95 -12.27 -4.37 -25.27
N THR A 96 -12.79 -3.33 -24.61
CA THR A 96 -12.08 -2.61 -23.54
C THR A 96 -11.80 -3.51 -22.35
N THR A 97 -12.74 -4.38 -21.98
CA THR A 97 -12.55 -5.36 -20.90
C THR A 97 -11.45 -6.35 -21.22
N ILE A 98 -11.46 -6.96 -22.42
CA ILE A 98 -10.42 -7.93 -22.81
C ILE A 98 -9.05 -7.25 -22.89
N ALA A 99 -8.96 -6.11 -23.59
CA ALA A 99 -7.71 -5.40 -23.79
C ALA A 99 -7.09 -4.88 -22.48
N ALA A 100 -7.91 -4.46 -21.50
CA ALA A 100 -7.43 -4.02 -20.19
C ALA A 100 -6.73 -5.13 -19.38
N HIS A 101 -7.00 -6.41 -19.69
CA HIS A 101 -6.46 -7.55 -18.95
C HIS A 101 -5.37 -8.32 -19.71
N LEU A 102 -5.21 -8.08 -21.01
CA LEU A 102 -4.16 -8.66 -21.86
C LEU A 102 -3.07 -7.63 -22.09
N HIS A 103 -1.96 -7.78 -21.38
CA HIS A 103 -0.87 -6.81 -21.38
C HIS A 103 0.05 -6.95 -22.59
N GLY A 104 0.54 -5.82 -23.08
CA GLY A 104 1.59 -5.73 -24.09
C GLY A 104 1.17 -6.23 -25.47
N ALA A 105 -0.13 -6.32 -25.75
CA ALA A 105 -0.64 -6.94 -26.97
C ALA A 105 -1.73 -6.15 -27.68
N MET A 106 -1.81 -6.35 -29.00
CA MET A 106 -2.95 -5.95 -29.81
C MET A 106 -3.95 -7.10 -29.87
N THR A 107 -5.20 -6.83 -29.52
CA THR A 107 -6.26 -7.83 -29.56
C THR A 107 -7.21 -7.49 -30.70
N ALA A 108 -7.55 -8.44 -31.55
CA ALA A 108 -8.73 -8.36 -32.41
C ALA A 108 -9.91 -8.96 -31.66
N VAL A 109 -11.00 -8.23 -31.50
CA VAL A 109 -12.24 -8.79 -30.95
C VAL A 109 -13.30 -8.74 -32.04
N LEU A 110 -13.85 -9.89 -32.37
CA LEU A 110 -14.96 -10.03 -33.30
C LEU A 110 -16.20 -10.42 -32.52
N VAL A 111 -17.26 -9.63 -32.62
CA VAL A 111 -18.56 -9.91 -32.02
C VAL A 111 -19.57 -10.02 -33.15
N ASP A 112 -20.19 -11.19 -33.29
CA ASP A 112 -21.17 -11.48 -34.34
C ASP A 112 -20.62 -11.20 -35.77
N GLY A 113 -19.35 -11.54 -35.98
CA GLY A 113 -18.63 -11.31 -37.26
C GLY A 113 -18.13 -9.87 -37.45
N ALA A 114 -18.61 -8.91 -36.65
CA ALA A 114 -18.18 -7.52 -36.74
C ALA A 114 -16.93 -7.26 -35.89
N PHE A 115 -16.02 -6.44 -36.44
CA PHE A 115 -14.81 -6.02 -35.74
C PHE A 115 -15.11 -4.97 -34.66
N ALA A 116 -14.76 -5.26 -33.41
CA ALA A 116 -14.76 -4.27 -32.35
C ALA A 116 -13.46 -3.44 -32.44
N ALA A 117 -13.58 -2.18 -32.85
CA ALA A 117 -12.44 -1.28 -32.99
C ALA A 117 -11.83 -0.92 -31.63
N GLY A 118 -10.51 -0.64 -31.59
CA GLY A 118 -9.87 -0.02 -30.42
C GLY A 118 -9.28 -0.97 -29.38
N CYS A 119 -9.19 -2.26 -29.66
CA CYS A 119 -8.79 -3.27 -28.67
C CYS A 119 -7.26 -3.38 -28.51
N GLN A 120 -6.65 -2.36 -27.90
CA GLN A 120 -5.22 -2.38 -27.57
C GLN A 120 -5.00 -2.31 -26.06
N SER A 121 -3.98 -3.03 -25.60
CA SER A 121 -3.59 -2.94 -24.20
C SER A 121 -3.10 -1.54 -23.81
N PRO A 122 -3.39 -1.05 -22.58
CA PRO A 122 -2.85 0.22 -22.09
C PRO A 122 -1.32 0.31 -22.03
N ASP A 123 -0.61 -0.81 -22.08
CA ASP A 123 0.84 -0.91 -22.05
C ASP A 123 1.44 -1.43 -23.36
N PHE A 124 0.64 -1.46 -24.45
CA PHE A 124 1.16 -1.81 -25.77
C PHE A 124 2.28 -0.83 -26.19
N PRO A 125 3.46 -1.32 -26.62
CA PRO A 125 4.65 -0.49 -26.77
C PRO A 125 4.66 0.27 -28.10
N THR A 126 4.09 1.48 -28.09
CA THR A 126 4.10 2.43 -29.22
C THR A 126 5.11 3.55 -29.01
N THR A 127 5.76 4.02 -30.08
CA THR A 127 6.71 5.16 -30.05
C THR A 127 6.07 6.49 -30.47
N VAL A 128 4.80 6.44 -30.87
CA VAL A 128 3.99 7.57 -31.37
C VAL A 128 2.81 7.86 -30.44
N ASP A 129 2.07 8.94 -30.72
CA ASP A 129 0.84 9.27 -29.99
C ASP A 129 -0.15 8.11 -30.03
N ARG A 130 -0.44 7.54 -28.85
CA ARG A 130 -1.18 6.30 -28.69
C ARG A 130 -2.62 6.41 -29.17
N PHE A 131 -3.27 7.54 -28.91
CA PHE A 131 -4.68 7.73 -29.24
C PHE A 131 -4.85 7.83 -30.76
N SER A 132 -4.09 8.71 -31.40
CA SER A 132 -4.13 8.94 -32.84
C SER A 132 -3.67 7.69 -33.62
N TRP A 133 -2.62 7.02 -33.14
CA TRP A 133 -2.16 5.76 -33.74
C TRP A 133 -3.21 4.66 -33.61
N GLY A 134 -3.80 4.47 -32.43
CA GLY A 134 -4.82 3.45 -32.19
C GLY A 134 -6.04 3.67 -33.08
N MET A 135 -6.57 4.89 -33.12
CA MET A 135 -7.72 5.24 -33.98
C MET A 135 -7.42 4.99 -35.46
N ALA A 136 -6.30 5.50 -35.98
CA ALA A 136 -5.96 5.36 -37.40
C ALA A 136 -5.64 3.91 -37.79
N THR A 137 -4.98 3.16 -36.90
CA THR A 137 -4.61 1.76 -37.15
C THR A 137 -5.83 0.86 -37.18
N TRP A 138 -6.73 1.00 -36.22
CA TRP A 138 -7.95 0.19 -36.17
C TRP A 138 -8.95 0.57 -37.28
N ALA A 139 -9.09 1.86 -37.59
CA ALA A 139 -9.93 2.29 -38.72
C ALA A 139 -9.41 1.73 -40.05
N ARG A 140 -8.09 1.82 -40.29
CA ARG A 140 -7.46 1.23 -41.47
C ARG A 140 -7.64 -0.28 -41.51
N HIS A 141 -7.41 -0.98 -40.39
CA HIS A 141 -7.57 -2.43 -40.33
C HIS A 141 -8.99 -2.84 -40.70
N ALA A 142 -10.00 -2.26 -40.03
CA ALA A 142 -11.40 -2.55 -40.28
C ALA A 142 -11.80 -2.32 -41.75
N ASP A 143 -11.38 -1.20 -42.36
CA ASP A 143 -11.64 -0.91 -43.77
C ASP A 143 -10.98 -1.93 -44.71
N THR A 144 -9.74 -2.35 -44.40
CA THR A 144 -9.00 -3.32 -45.21
C THR A 144 -9.43 -4.77 -45.01
N THR A 145 -10.20 -5.09 -43.98
CA THR A 145 -10.63 -6.47 -43.69
C THR A 145 -12.13 -6.69 -43.79
N GLN A 146 -12.93 -5.66 -44.11
CA GLN A 146 -14.39 -5.76 -44.20
C GLN A 146 -14.91 -6.82 -45.20
N PHE A 147 -14.12 -7.16 -46.23
CA PHE A 147 -14.49 -8.17 -47.24
C PHE A 147 -14.09 -9.60 -46.85
N LEU A 148 -13.37 -9.76 -45.73
CA LEU A 148 -12.92 -11.05 -45.20
C LEU A 148 -13.90 -11.59 -44.15
N ASP A 149 -15.19 -11.27 -44.26
CA ASP A 149 -16.19 -11.69 -43.27
C ASP A 149 -16.25 -13.22 -43.16
N GLY A 150 -16.17 -13.72 -41.93
CA GLY A 150 -16.05 -15.16 -41.63
C GLY A 150 -14.68 -15.82 -41.94
N ASP A 151 -13.76 -15.17 -42.66
CA ASP A 151 -12.40 -15.68 -42.90
C ASP A 151 -11.43 -15.17 -41.83
N HIS A 152 -11.56 -15.72 -40.63
CA HIS A 152 -10.77 -15.32 -39.46
C HIS A 152 -9.27 -15.52 -39.64
N ARG A 153 -8.86 -16.51 -40.43
CA ARG A 153 -7.45 -16.73 -40.75
C ARG A 153 -6.92 -15.58 -41.60
N ALA A 154 -7.60 -15.22 -42.69
CA ALA A 154 -7.17 -14.11 -43.53
C ALA A 154 -7.15 -12.79 -42.76
N GLN A 155 -8.12 -12.55 -41.87
CA GLN A 155 -8.11 -11.40 -40.97
C GLN A 155 -6.89 -11.39 -40.04
N ALA A 156 -6.52 -12.56 -39.48
CA ALA A 156 -5.33 -12.70 -38.65
C ALA A 156 -4.03 -12.44 -39.44
N GLU A 157 -3.94 -12.94 -40.67
CA GLU A 157 -2.81 -12.67 -41.57
C GLU A 157 -2.67 -11.17 -41.88
N GLN A 158 -3.79 -10.46 -42.12
CA GLN A 158 -3.78 -9.00 -42.32
C GLN A 158 -3.36 -8.25 -41.07
N LEU A 159 -3.80 -8.67 -39.88
CA LEU A 159 -3.38 -8.06 -38.62
C LEU A 159 -1.88 -8.28 -38.35
N ALA A 160 -1.37 -9.47 -38.64
CA ALA A 160 0.05 -9.79 -38.53
C ALA A 160 0.89 -8.91 -39.49
N ALA A 161 0.45 -8.78 -40.74
CA ALA A 161 1.11 -7.91 -41.71
C ALA A 161 1.08 -6.43 -41.29
N LEU A 162 -0.03 -5.98 -40.72
CA LEU A 162 -0.18 -4.63 -40.16
C LEU A 162 0.82 -4.41 -39.02
N TYR A 163 0.91 -5.33 -38.05
CA TYR A 163 1.89 -5.26 -36.97
C TYR A 163 3.32 -5.18 -37.50
N ASP A 164 3.69 -6.06 -38.43
CA ASP A 164 5.04 -6.10 -39.00
C ASP A 164 5.37 -4.78 -39.74
N ALA A 165 4.40 -4.18 -40.43
CA ALA A 165 4.56 -2.88 -41.07
C ALA A 165 4.74 -1.74 -40.06
N GLU A 166 4.02 -1.75 -38.94
CA GLU A 166 4.16 -0.76 -37.86
C GLU A 166 5.51 -0.88 -37.14
N VAL A 167 6.01 -2.10 -36.95
CA VAL A 167 7.36 -2.37 -36.44
C VAL A 167 8.42 -1.88 -37.43
N ALA A 168 8.29 -2.20 -38.72
CA ALA A 168 9.21 -1.75 -39.75
C ALA A 168 9.25 -0.22 -39.88
N ALA A 169 8.12 0.45 -39.66
CA ALA A 169 8.02 1.90 -39.62
C ALA A 169 8.53 2.53 -38.30
N GLY A 170 8.95 1.72 -37.33
CA GLY A 170 9.44 2.17 -36.03
C GLY A 170 8.38 2.76 -35.11
N ARG A 171 7.08 2.56 -35.42
CA ARG A 171 5.94 3.07 -34.62
C ARG A 171 5.56 2.15 -33.46
N VAL A 172 5.91 0.87 -33.57
CA VAL A 172 5.71 -0.17 -32.56
C VAL A 172 7.05 -0.83 -32.27
N LEU A 173 7.33 -1.12 -30.99
CA LEU A 173 8.52 -1.89 -30.63
C LEU A 173 8.29 -3.37 -30.92
N ARG A 174 9.30 -4.01 -31.52
CA ARG A 174 9.29 -5.46 -31.72
C ARG A 174 9.34 -6.15 -30.35
N ASP A 175 8.36 -6.97 -30.08
CA ASP A 175 8.29 -7.78 -28.86
C ASP A 175 7.73 -9.17 -29.20
N SER A 176 7.78 -10.08 -28.24
CA SER A 176 7.21 -11.43 -28.33
C SER A 176 6.07 -11.61 -27.33
N ARG A 177 5.15 -12.53 -27.63
CA ARG A 177 4.03 -12.82 -26.74
C ARG A 177 4.52 -13.35 -25.39
N ALA A 178 4.26 -12.59 -24.32
CA ALA A 178 4.44 -13.04 -22.94
C ALA A 178 3.16 -13.69 -22.42
N LEU A 179 3.05 -15.02 -22.58
CA LEU A 179 1.96 -15.78 -21.98
C LEU A 179 2.10 -15.81 -20.45
N ARG A 180 0.99 -15.67 -19.74
CA ARG A 180 0.95 -15.61 -18.28
C ARG A 180 0.34 -16.88 -17.72
N PHE A 181 0.91 -17.36 -16.62
CA PHE A 181 0.30 -18.45 -15.86
C PHE A 181 -0.86 -17.90 -15.00
N PRO A 182 -2.09 -18.42 -15.13
CA PRO A 182 -3.27 -17.88 -14.47
C PRO A 182 -3.18 -17.91 -12.93
N GLY A 183 -2.43 -18.86 -12.37
CA GLY A 183 -2.22 -18.95 -10.92
C GLY A 183 -1.47 -17.76 -10.32
N LEU A 184 -0.55 -17.14 -11.07
CA LEU A 184 0.28 -16.03 -10.58
C LEU A 184 -0.54 -14.75 -10.36
N ARG A 185 -1.55 -14.50 -11.20
CA ARG A 185 -2.42 -13.31 -11.13
C ARG A 185 -3.19 -13.26 -9.81
N TYR A 186 -3.79 -14.38 -9.41
CA TYR A 186 -4.54 -14.49 -8.16
C TYR A 186 -3.66 -14.75 -6.92
N ALA A 187 -2.54 -15.45 -7.09
CA ALA A 187 -1.60 -15.69 -5.99
C ALA A 187 -1.00 -14.38 -5.47
N LEU A 188 -0.70 -13.42 -6.34
CA LEU A 188 -0.11 -12.13 -5.95
C LEU A 188 -1.09 -11.28 -5.12
N ALA A 189 -2.37 -11.26 -5.51
CA ALA A 189 -3.44 -10.62 -4.74
C ALA A 189 -3.60 -11.25 -3.34
N GLY A 190 -3.61 -12.59 -3.27
CA GLY A 190 -3.67 -13.32 -2.00
C GLY A 190 -2.46 -13.05 -1.09
N VAL A 191 -1.26 -13.04 -1.66
CA VAL A 191 -0.01 -12.73 -0.93
C VAL A 191 -0.01 -11.29 -0.42
N LEU A 192 -0.41 -10.32 -1.23
CA LEU A 192 -0.53 -8.91 -0.82
C LEU A 192 -1.50 -8.73 0.35
N LEU A 193 -2.64 -9.42 0.32
CA LEU A 193 -3.61 -9.39 1.42
C LEU A 193 -2.99 -9.92 2.72
N VAL A 194 -2.34 -11.08 2.67
CA VAL A 194 -1.67 -11.68 3.84
C VAL A 194 -0.57 -10.77 4.38
N LEU A 195 0.28 -10.21 3.51
CA LEU A 195 1.34 -9.28 3.90
C LEU A 195 0.80 -8.02 4.56
N THR A 196 -0.32 -7.50 4.06
CA THR A 196 -0.95 -6.29 4.60
C THR A 196 -1.53 -6.53 5.99
N ILE A 197 -2.19 -7.69 6.19
CA ILE A 197 -2.68 -8.11 7.52
C ILE A 197 -1.51 -8.29 8.50
N ALA A 198 -0.41 -8.92 8.06
CA ALA A 198 0.78 -9.11 8.86
C ALA A 198 1.46 -7.77 9.22
N ALA A 199 1.62 -6.88 8.24
CA ALA A 199 2.19 -5.54 8.43
C ALA A 199 1.38 -4.72 9.45
N ALA A 200 0.04 -4.75 9.36
CA ALA A 200 -0.86 -4.08 10.31
C ALA A 200 -0.70 -4.61 11.75
N HIS A 201 -0.46 -5.91 11.92
CA HIS A 201 -0.17 -6.50 13.23
C HIS A 201 1.16 -6.00 13.79
N VAL A 202 2.21 -5.97 12.97
CA VAL A 202 3.55 -5.51 13.40
C VAL A 202 3.52 -4.02 13.74
N THR A 203 2.90 -3.18 12.90
CA THR A 203 2.81 -1.72 13.19
C THR A 203 2.05 -1.45 14.48
N ALA A 204 0.93 -2.13 14.73
CA ALA A 204 0.19 -1.96 15.98
C ALA A 204 1.03 -2.32 17.22
N LEU A 205 1.89 -3.34 17.13
CA LEU A 205 2.81 -3.71 18.22
C LEU A 205 3.92 -2.66 18.43
N VAL A 206 4.49 -2.12 17.35
CA VAL A 206 5.55 -1.10 17.42
C VAL A 206 5.00 0.21 17.99
N VAL A 207 3.85 0.69 17.50
CA VAL A 207 3.21 1.92 17.98
C VAL A 207 2.96 1.85 19.49
N ASP A 208 2.48 0.72 20.00
CA ASP A 208 2.22 0.61 21.43
C ASP A 208 3.50 0.59 22.29
N ARG A 209 4.60 -0.01 21.80
CA ARG A 209 5.91 0.09 22.48
C ARG A 209 6.40 1.53 22.53
N VAL A 210 6.26 2.28 21.43
CA VAL A 210 6.68 3.69 21.38
C VAL A 210 5.82 4.53 22.31
N VAL A 211 4.48 4.39 22.24
CA VAL A 211 3.55 5.16 23.09
C VAL A 211 3.75 4.85 24.58
N SER A 212 3.91 3.58 24.94
CA SER A 212 4.16 3.19 26.34
C SER A 212 5.52 3.69 26.84
N GLY A 213 6.56 3.65 26.01
CA GLY A 213 7.87 4.21 26.34
C GLY A 213 7.83 5.74 26.55
N VAL A 214 7.10 6.46 25.69
CA VAL A 214 6.90 7.91 25.84
C VAL A 214 6.10 8.23 27.10
N ALA A 215 5.01 7.51 27.36
CA ALA A 215 4.20 7.70 28.55
C ALA A 215 4.98 7.43 29.85
N ALA A 216 5.82 6.39 29.88
CA ALA A 216 6.68 6.09 31.03
C ALA A 216 7.69 7.22 31.28
N ARG A 217 8.31 7.76 30.22
CA ARG A 217 9.22 8.91 30.33
C ARG A 217 8.49 10.16 30.82
N GLN A 218 7.26 10.39 30.39
CA GLN A 218 6.45 11.52 30.87
C GLN A 218 6.13 11.38 32.37
N ARG A 219 5.73 10.20 32.83
CA ARG A 219 5.49 9.94 34.27
C ARG A 219 6.76 10.16 35.09
N ALA A 220 7.89 9.60 34.67
CA ALA A 220 9.17 9.80 35.36
C ALA A 220 9.58 11.28 35.42
N ARG A 221 9.28 12.07 34.38
CA ARG A 221 9.51 13.53 34.39
C ARG A 221 8.57 14.24 35.37
N GLN A 222 7.30 13.86 35.42
CA GLN A 222 6.33 14.43 36.37
C GLN A 222 6.73 14.13 37.82
N GLU A 223 7.09 12.89 38.13
CA GLU A 223 7.59 12.49 39.45
C GLU A 223 8.86 13.27 39.83
N TRP A 224 9.82 13.38 38.90
CA TRP A 224 11.05 14.16 39.12
C TRP A 224 10.77 15.65 39.36
N GLN A 225 9.82 16.25 38.62
CA GLN A 225 9.42 17.65 38.81
C GLN A 225 8.73 17.86 40.15
N GLY A 226 7.85 16.93 40.56
CA GLY A 226 7.21 16.93 41.87
C GLY A 226 8.24 16.90 43.00
N HIS A 227 9.13 15.90 42.99
CA HIS A 227 10.17 15.74 44.01
C HIS A 227 11.12 16.95 44.06
N ARG A 228 11.49 17.51 42.90
CA ARG A 228 12.33 18.71 42.82
C ARG A 228 11.66 19.91 43.50
N THR A 229 10.35 20.06 43.31
CA THR A 229 9.54 21.16 43.87
C THR A 229 9.38 21.00 45.37
N GLU A 230 9.05 19.79 45.85
CA GLU A 230 8.97 19.48 47.29
C GLU A 230 10.31 19.74 48.00
N THR A 231 11.42 19.31 47.39
CA THR A 231 12.77 19.54 47.92
C THR A 231 13.13 21.03 47.91
N ALA A 232 12.68 21.79 46.91
CA ALA A 232 12.88 23.24 46.86
C ALA A 232 12.15 23.95 48.03
N HIS A 233 10.91 23.57 48.30
CA HIS A 233 10.16 24.08 49.46
C HIS A 233 10.85 23.72 50.79
N ALA A 234 11.36 22.50 50.91
CA ALA A 234 12.12 22.07 52.08
C ALA A 234 13.40 22.89 52.29
N LEU A 235 14.15 23.18 51.22
CA LEU A 235 15.34 24.00 51.29
C LEU A 235 15.00 25.45 51.62
N ALA A 236 13.91 26.00 51.06
CA ALA A 236 13.46 27.35 51.37
C ALA A 236 13.14 27.52 52.86
N SER A 237 12.39 26.58 53.46
CA SER A 237 12.06 26.64 54.89
C SER A 237 13.29 26.46 55.79
N LEU A 238 14.27 25.62 55.38
CA LEU A 238 15.55 25.51 56.07
C LEU A 238 16.33 26.83 56.02
N GLY A 239 16.37 27.49 54.86
CA GLY A 239 17.02 28.79 54.69
C GLY A 239 16.42 29.88 55.56
N GLU A 240 15.09 29.95 55.65
CA GLU A 240 14.36 30.89 56.52
C GLU A 240 14.67 30.65 58.01
N ARG A 241 14.69 29.38 58.45
CA ARG A 241 15.07 29.02 59.83
C ARG A 241 16.51 29.40 60.15
N LEU A 242 17.43 29.17 59.21
CA LEU A 242 18.84 29.55 59.35
C LEU A 242 19.02 31.07 59.47
N ALA A 243 18.27 31.84 58.67
CA ALA A 243 18.34 33.31 58.68
C ALA A 243 17.82 33.92 59.99
N THR A 244 16.92 33.23 60.68
CA THR A 244 16.30 33.68 61.95
C THR A 244 16.95 33.08 63.19
N SER A 245 17.95 32.21 63.03
CA SER A 245 18.63 31.57 64.15
C SER A 245 19.58 32.53 64.89
N PRO A 246 19.65 32.50 66.23
CA PRO A 246 20.56 33.34 66.99
C PRO A 246 22.03 33.00 66.69
N PRO A 247 22.96 33.98 66.79
CA PRO A 247 24.38 33.73 66.57
C PRO A 247 24.90 32.73 67.61
N GLY A 248 25.50 31.65 67.12
CA GLY A 248 26.04 30.57 67.94
C GLY A 248 27.20 29.86 67.24
N PRO A 249 27.98 29.05 67.98
CA PRO A 249 29.19 28.41 67.46
C PRO A 249 28.93 27.46 66.28
N ASP A 250 27.72 26.88 66.18
CA ASP A 250 27.36 25.90 65.14
C ASP A 250 26.81 26.53 63.84
N LEU A 251 26.45 27.83 63.88
CA LEU A 251 25.82 28.53 62.76
C LEU A 251 26.67 28.54 61.46
N PRO A 252 28.00 28.72 61.50
CA PRO A 252 28.85 28.65 60.31
C PRO A 252 28.90 27.25 59.68
N GLU A 253 28.77 26.19 60.48
CA GLU A 253 28.73 24.81 59.96
C GLU A 253 27.39 24.52 59.30
N LEU A 254 26.28 24.88 59.95
CA LEU A 254 24.92 24.74 59.41
C LEU A 254 24.76 25.51 58.09
N THR A 255 25.29 26.74 58.02
CA THR A 255 25.27 27.55 56.79
C THR A 255 26.05 26.89 55.65
N ARG A 256 27.23 26.31 55.93
CA ARG A 256 28.01 25.56 54.93
C ARG A 256 27.31 24.27 54.50
N ALA A 257 26.66 23.57 55.41
CA ALA A 257 25.87 22.38 55.09
C ALA A 257 24.65 22.72 54.22
N TYR A 258 23.94 23.81 54.53
CA TYR A 258 22.83 24.32 53.71
C TYR A 258 23.27 24.71 52.30
N ARG A 259 24.38 25.46 52.14
CA ARG A 259 24.90 25.82 50.81
C ARG A 259 25.28 24.60 49.98
N ARG A 260 25.83 23.55 50.61
CA ARG A 260 26.12 22.27 49.94
C ARG A 260 24.84 21.57 49.48
N ALA A 261 23.81 21.52 50.34
CA ALA A 261 22.51 20.94 49.98
C ALA A 261 21.83 21.70 48.83
N LEU A 262 21.87 23.03 48.85
CA LEU A 262 21.32 23.88 47.79
C LEU A 262 22.06 23.68 46.46
N SER A 263 23.40 23.66 46.49
CA SER A 263 24.22 23.40 45.30
C SER A 263 24.00 21.99 44.74
N ALA A 264 23.86 20.99 45.61
CA ALA A 264 23.51 19.63 45.21
C ALA A 264 22.13 19.59 44.55
N TRP A 265 21.10 20.22 45.14
CA TRP A 265 19.76 20.30 44.54
C TRP A 265 19.76 21.01 43.17
N GLN A 266 20.52 22.10 43.02
CA GLN A 266 20.62 22.83 41.75
C GLN A 266 21.25 22.01 40.62
N SER A 267 22.17 21.11 40.96
CA SER A 267 22.93 20.30 40.00
C SER A 267 22.24 19.01 39.57
N VAL A 268 21.22 18.54 40.32
CA VAL A 268 20.47 17.31 39.96
C VAL A 268 19.76 17.47 38.61
N ARG A 269 20.02 16.52 37.72
CA ARG A 269 19.39 16.41 36.39
C ARG A 269 18.26 15.36 36.36
N PRO A 270 17.35 15.42 35.37
CA PRO A 270 16.37 14.36 35.15
C PRO A 270 17.03 13.00 34.96
N GLY A 271 16.66 12.01 35.78
CA GLY A 271 17.20 10.64 35.74
C GLY A 271 18.36 10.36 36.71
N GLU A 272 18.86 11.37 37.43
CA GLU A 272 19.82 11.18 38.52
C GLU A 272 19.12 10.85 39.85
N ARG A 273 19.82 10.14 40.73
CA ARG A 273 19.28 9.74 42.06
C ARG A 273 19.33 10.91 43.05
N TRP A 274 18.24 11.07 43.82
CA TRP A 274 18.07 12.14 44.82
C TRP A 274 18.71 11.84 46.18
N ASP A 275 19.23 10.62 46.38
CA ASP A 275 19.68 10.09 47.68
C ASP A 275 20.63 11.01 48.46
N VAL A 276 21.50 11.74 47.74
CA VAL A 276 22.47 12.67 48.34
C VAL A 276 21.78 13.93 48.85
N VAL A 277 20.89 14.52 48.04
CA VAL A 277 20.14 15.73 48.39
C VAL A 277 19.17 15.43 49.53
N ASP A 278 18.41 14.34 49.44
CA ASP A 278 17.42 13.95 50.46
C ASP A 278 18.09 13.69 51.82
N ARG A 279 19.27 13.06 51.82
CA ARG A 279 20.05 12.84 53.04
C ARG A 279 20.54 14.16 53.63
N GLN A 280 21.06 15.08 52.81
CA GLN A 280 21.54 16.38 53.27
C GLN A 280 20.41 17.24 53.84
N VAL A 281 19.24 17.28 53.17
CA VAL A 281 18.06 17.99 53.63
C VAL A 281 17.53 17.41 54.95
N ARG A 282 17.46 16.08 55.08
CA ARG A 282 17.04 15.41 56.32
C ARG A 282 17.96 15.72 57.50
N VAL A 283 19.28 15.58 57.32
CA VAL A 283 20.27 15.89 58.37
C VAL A 283 20.17 17.35 58.80
N LEU A 284 19.93 18.27 57.86
CA LEU A 284 19.73 19.69 58.17
C LEU A 284 18.43 19.95 58.94
N ARG A 285 17.31 19.30 58.58
CA ARG A 285 16.05 19.39 59.34
C ARG A 285 16.20 18.93 60.78
N GLU A 286 16.84 17.78 60.97
CA GLU A 286 17.09 17.21 62.30
C GLU A 286 17.92 18.17 63.17
N ARG A 287 19.01 18.72 62.61
CA ARG A 287 19.88 19.66 63.34
C ARG A 287 19.22 21.00 63.66
N LEU A 288 18.26 21.45 62.84
CA LEU A 288 17.52 22.69 63.06
C LEU A 288 16.23 22.50 63.87
N GLY A 289 15.96 21.27 64.35
CA GLY A 289 14.76 20.96 65.14
C GLY A 289 13.46 21.13 64.34
N ILE A 290 13.51 21.00 63.02
CA ILE A 290 12.33 21.06 62.15
C ILE A 290 11.83 19.63 61.96
N THR A 291 10.97 19.19 62.88
CA THR A 291 10.16 17.98 62.69
C THR A 291 8.97 18.35 61.81
N GLY A 292 8.94 17.79 60.61
CA GLY A 292 7.76 17.73 59.75
C GLY A 292 7.07 16.40 59.89
#